data_AF-A0A378UZW0-F1
#
_entry.id   AF-A0A378UZW0-F1
#
_cell.length_a   1.000
_cell.length_b   1.000
_cell.length_c   1.000
_cell.angle_alpha   90.00
_cell.angle_beta   90.00
_cell.angle_gamma   90.00
#
_symmetry.space_group_name_H-M   'P 1'
#
loop_
_entity.id
_entity.type
_entity.pdbx_description
1 polymer ?
#
loop_
_entity_poly.entity_id
_entity_poly.type
_entity_poly.pdbx_seq_one_letter_code
_entity_poly.pdbx_strand_id
1 'polypeptide(L)' 'MLVTDDPTLFADLRAQGDGDYIGCRITVNGVVKDERSTDNVNGYIACLDKSA' A
#
# COMPACT_ATOMS: atom_id res chain seq x y z
N MET A 1 -0.46 -5.19 -3.29
CA MET A 1 -1.70 -5.08 -2.48
C MET A 1 -1.59 -6.06 -1.31
N LEU A 2 -1.94 -5.63 -0.10
CA LEU A 2 -1.97 -6.46 1.11
C LEU A 2 -3.38 -6.47 1.69
N VAL A 3 -3.84 -7.67 2.09
CA VAL A 3 -5.08 -7.88 2.83
C VAL A 3 -4.76 -8.80 3.99
N THR A 4 -5.19 -8.43 5.19
CA THR A 4 -4.98 -9.19 6.42
C THR A 4 -6.14 -8.96 7.38
N ASP A 5 -6.36 -9.88 8.31
CA ASP A 5 -7.31 -9.72 9.42
C ASP A 5 -6.61 -9.51 10.76
N ASP A 6 -5.26 -9.54 10.78
CA ASP A 6 -4.46 -9.27 11.96
C ASP A 6 -4.39 -7.75 12.23
N PRO A 7 -4.98 -7.26 13.33
CA PRO A 7 -4.91 -5.84 13.70
C PRO A 7 -3.56 -5.44 14.32
N THR A 8 -2.69 -6.41 14.64
CA THR A 8 -1.41 -6.21 15.34
C THR A 8 -0.22 -6.40 14.39
N LEU A 9 -0.25 -5.65 13.29
CA LEU A 9 0.66 -5.79 12.15
C LEU A 9 1.37 -4.47 11.85
N PHE A 10 2.65 -4.57 11.55
CA PHE A 10 3.38 -3.54 10.82
C PHE A 10 3.54 -3.94 9.35
N ALA A 11 2.94 -3.16 8.44
CA ALA A 11 3.03 -3.39 7.01
C ALA A 11 3.70 -2.21 6.30
N ASP A 12 4.78 -2.48 5.56
CA ASP A 12 5.46 -1.54 4.67
C ASP A 12 5.41 -2.11 3.25
N LEU A 13 4.59 -1.48 2.39
CA LEU A 13 4.47 -1.83 0.98
C LEU A 13 5.14 -0.77 0.13
N ARG A 14 6.10 -1.17 -0.71
CA ARG A 14 6.78 -0.30 -1.65
C ARG A 14 6.65 -0.84 -3.06
N ALA A 15 6.42 0.06 -4.01
CA ALA A 15 6.44 -0.28 -5.42
C ALA A 15 7.15 0.85 -6.19
N GLN A 16 8.03 0.45 -7.10
CA GLN A 16 8.73 1.31 -8.02
C GLN A 16 8.64 0.68 -9.40
N GLY A 17 8.41 1.50 -10.41
CA GLY A 17 8.41 1.04 -11.78
C GLY A 17 8.23 2.19 -12.77
N ASP A 18 8.39 1.84 -14.03
CA ASP A 18 8.43 2.80 -15.12
C ASP A 18 7.09 2.87 -15.87
N GLY A 19 6.08 2.15 -15.36
CA GLY A 19 4.73 2.11 -15.91
C GLY A 19 3.93 3.37 -15.59
N ASP A 20 2.93 3.64 -16.42
CA ASP A 20 2.07 4.83 -16.33
C ASP A 20 1.20 4.88 -15.06
N TYR A 21 1.12 3.78 -14.30
CA TYR A 21 0.35 3.70 -13.06
C TYR A 21 0.98 2.73 -12.07
N ILE A 22 1.17 3.19 -10.84
CA ILE A 22 1.63 2.37 -9.72
C ILE A 22 0.77 2.68 -8.50
N GLY A 23 0.27 1.64 -7.86
CA GLY A 23 -0.55 1.76 -6.66
C GLY A 23 -0.13 0.82 -5.55
N CYS A 24 -0.40 1.23 -4.32
CA CYS A 24 -0.33 0.37 -3.14
C CYS A 24 -1.64 0.47 -2.36
N ARG A 25 -2.02 -0.63 -1.72
CA ARG A 25 -3.24 -0.73 -0.90
C ARG A 25 -3.04 -1.74 0.21
N ILE A 26 -3.43 -1.35 1.42
CA ILE A 26 -3.44 -2.16 2.64
C ILE A 26 -4.86 -2.19 3.18
N THR A 27 -5.39 -3.40 3.39
CA THR A 27 -6.69 -3.64 4.00
C THR A 27 -6.52 -4.53 5.22
N VAL A 28 -7.02 -4.06 6.38
CA VAL A 28 -6.95 -4.78 7.65
C VAL A 28 -8.37 -4.96 8.19
N ASN A 29 -8.78 -6.20 8.47
CA ASN A 29 -10.11 -6.53 8.98
C ASN A 29 -11.24 -5.90 8.12
N GLY A 30 -11.09 -6.02 6.79
CA GLY A 30 -12.00 -5.42 5.81
C GLY A 30 -11.96 -3.89 5.68
N VAL A 31 -11.12 -3.19 6.44
CA VAL A 31 -10.98 -1.72 6.39
C VAL A 31 -9.73 -1.33 5.61
N VAL A 32 -9.87 -0.42 4.63
CA VAL A 32 -8.71 0.15 3.93
C VAL A 32 -7.97 1.07 4.88
N LYS A 33 -6.73 0.70 5.22
CA LYS A 33 -5.87 1.44 6.15
C LYS A 33 -4.99 2.46 5.43
N ASP A 34 -4.44 2.09 4.28
CA ASP A 34 -3.67 2.98 3.41
C ASP A 34 -3.89 2.57 1.95
N GLU A 35 -4.14 3.55 1.10
CA GLU A 35 -4.28 3.38 -0.34
C GLU A 35 -3.66 4.59 -1.01
N ARG A 36 -2.72 4.35 -1.91
CA ARG A 36 -2.06 5.40 -2.68
C ARG A 36 -1.91 4.95 -4.10
N SER A 37 -1.95 5.91 -5.02
CA SER A 37 -1.64 5.70 -6.42
C SER A 37 -0.85 6.88 -6.97
N THR A 38 -0.03 6.60 -7.99
CA THR A 38 0.64 7.62 -8.78
C THR A 38 0.65 7.19 -10.24
N ASP A 39 0.50 8.18 -11.11
CA ASP A 39 0.40 8.13 -12.55
C ASP A 39 1.67 8.67 -13.24
N ASN A 40 2.78 8.77 -12.50
CA ASN A 40 4.05 9.27 -13.01
C ASN A 40 4.87 8.15 -13.67
N VAL A 41 5.47 8.46 -14.82
CA VAL A 41 6.53 7.66 -15.44
C VAL A 41 7.76 7.69 -14.52
N ASN A 42 8.19 6.53 -14.02
CA ASN A 42 9.11 6.34 -12.88
C ASN A 42 8.49 6.62 -11.50
N GLY A 43 7.24 6.22 -11.31
CA GLY A 43 6.55 6.33 -10.04
C GLY A 43 7.23 5.52 -8.94
N TYR A 44 7.42 6.14 -7.78
CA TYR A 44 7.72 5.46 -6.52
C TYR A 44 6.55 5.69 -5.58
N ILE A 45 6.08 4.62 -4.95
CA ILE A 45 5.01 4.69 -3.97
C ILE A 45 5.28 3.81 -2.76
N ALA A 46 4.87 4.30 -1.59
CA ALA A 46 4.96 3.57 -0.35
C ALA A 46 3.66 3.71 0.44
N CYS A 47 3.10 2.59 0.88
CA CYS A 47 1.99 2.52 1.83
C CYS A 47 2.51 1.93 3.14
N LEU A 48 2.09 2.52 4.26
CA LEU A 48 2.55 2.13 5.59
C LEU A 48 1.33 2.00 6.50
N ASP A 49 1.18 0.81 7.10
CA ASP A 49 0.23 0.61 8.19
C ASP A 49 0.98 0.20 9.46
N LYS A 50 0.68 0.90 10.54
CA LYS A 50 1.13 0.59 11.89
C LYS A 50 -0.12 0.39 12.73
N SER A 51 -0.83 -0.70 12.46
CA SER A 51 -1.94 -1.12 13.32
C SER A 51 -1.34 -1.85 14.52
N ALA A 52 -1.62 -1.34 15.72
CA ALA A 52 -1.16 -1.86 17.00
C ALA A 52 -2.35 -2.31 17.84
#